data_AF-A0A9E5FE82-F1
#
_entry.id   AF-A0A9E5FE82-F1
#
_cell.length_a   1.000
_cell.length_b   1.000
_cell.length_c   1.000
_cell.angle_alpha   90.00
_cell.angle_beta   90.00
_cell.angle_gamma   90.00
#
_symmetry.space_group_name_H-M   'P 1'
#
loop_
_entity.id
_entity.type
_entity.pdbx_description
1 polymer ?
#
loop_
_entity_poly.entity_id
_entity_poly.type
_entity_poly.pdbx_seq_one_letter_code
_entity_poly.pdbx_strand_id
1 'polypeptide(L)'
;MSLNECVVEGTIQPDGTLVLDEPTQLPAGRVQVTVQPLSKLPGADPLLEMLQSIWAAQKARRHIPRSSEDIEADRHEFRSTWEKHQTAIEQLQEQSRNNRDPLS
;
A
#
# COMPACT_ATOMS: atom_id res chain seq x y z
N MET A 1 18.13 -26.44 -29.26
CA MET A 1 18.26 -25.10 -29.84
C MET A 1 17.46 -24.17 -28.95
N SER A 2 18.10 -23.63 -27.91
CA SER A 2 17.46 -22.71 -26.97
C SER A 2 17.29 -21.36 -27.66
N LEU A 3 16.05 -20.99 -27.95
CA LEU A 3 15.69 -19.63 -28.32
C LEU A 3 15.87 -18.78 -27.06
N ASN A 4 16.91 -17.95 -27.02
CA ASN A 4 17.04 -16.91 -25.99
C ASN A 4 15.95 -15.87 -26.27
N GLU A 5 14.75 -16.14 -25.78
CA GLU A 5 13.64 -15.20 -25.79
C GLU A 5 14.00 -14.05 -24.84
N CYS A 6 14.19 -12.85 -25.39
CA CYS A 6 14.47 -11.64 -24.64
C CYS A 6 13.24 -10.75 -24.79
N VAL A 7 12.45 -10.64 -23.72
CA VAL A 7 11.29 -9.76 -23.66
C VAL A 7 11.79 -8.41 -23.18
N VAL A 8 11.69 -7.40 -24.03
CA VAL A 8 12.06 -6.01 -23.73
C VAL A 8 10.88 -5.13 -24.04
N GLU A 9 10.56 -4.23 -23.12
CA GLU A 9 9.50 -3.25 -23.30
C GLU A 9 10.00 -2.10 -24.18
N GLY A 10 9.08 -1.57 -24.98
CA GLY A 10 9.38 -0.48 -25.88
C GLY A 10 8.12 0.24 -26.29
N THR A 11 8.27 1.51 -26.61
CA THR A 11 7.18 2.37 -27.03
C THR A 11 7.18 2.50 -28.55
N ILE A 12 6.01 2.26 -29.17
CA ILE A 12 5.79 2.58 -30.58
C ILE A 12 5.44 4.05 -30.68
N GLN A 13 6.25 4.80 -31.41
CA GLN A 13 6.02 6.21 -31.70
C GLN A 13 4.91 6.41 -32.74
N PRO A 14 4.33 7.62 -32.86
CA PRO A 14 3.28 7.92 -33.84
C PRO A 14 3.70 7.74 -35.30
N ASP A 15 4.99 7.74 -35.57
CA ASP A 15 5.60 7.51 -36.89
C ASP A 15 5.78 6.01 -37.22
N GLY A 16 5.46 5.12 -36.27
CA GLY A 16 5.60 3.67 -36.42
C GLY A 16 6.96 3.11 -35.98
N THR A 17 7.86 3.95 -35.45
CA THR A 17 9.16 3.51 -34.95
C THR A 17 9.03 2.86 -33.57
N LEU A 18 9.56 1.65 -33.38
CA LEU A 18 9.68 1.01 -32.07
C LEU A 18 10.97 1.49 -31.38
N VAL A 19 10.83 2.14 -30.23
CA VAL A 19 11.95 2.49 -29.35
C VAL A 19 11.92 1.55 -28.17
N LEU A 20 13.02 0.84 -27.93
CA LEU A 20 13.19 0.01 -26.75
C LEU A 20 13.57 0.90 -25.57
N ASP A 21 12.98 0.65 -24.42
CA ASP A 21 13.28 1.41 -23.21
C ASP A 21 14.68 1.04 -22.66
N GLU A 22 15.12 -0.19 -22.94
CA GLU A 22 16.43 -0.71 -22.53
C GLU A 22 17.20 -1.39 -23.69
N PRO A 23 18.54 -1.39 -23.65
CA PRO A 23 19.36 -2.10 -24.63
C PRO A 23 19.14 -3.62 -24.55
N THR A 24 18.90 -4.27 -25.68
CA THR A 24 18.80 -5.73 -25.74
C THR A 24 20.18 -6.35 -25.54
N GLN A 25 20.28 -7.34 -24.64
CA GLN A 25 21.52 -8.11 -24.43
C GLN A 25 21.72 -9.19 -25.49
N LEU A 26 21.23 -8.97 -26.71
CA LEU A 26 21.29 -9.92 -27.81
C LEU A 26 22.56 -9.68 -28.65
N PRO A 27 23.21 -10.74 -29.16
CA PRO A 27 24.33 -10.58 -30.08
C PRO A 27 23.87 -9.88 -31.36
N ALA A 28 24.78 -9.11 -31.97
CA ALA A 28 24.49 -8.43 -33.24
C ALA A 28 24.05 -9.45 -34.31
N GLY A 29 22.85 -9.29 -34.83
CA GLY A 29 22.24 -10.23 -35.77
C GLY A 29 20.82 -9.85 -36.15
N ARG A 30 20.23 -10.58 -37.11
CA ARG A 30 18.82 -10.40 -37.45
C ARG A 30 17.95 -10.94 -36.33
N VAL A 31 17.01 -10.14 -35.87
CA VAL A 31 16.05 -10.49 -34.82
C VAL A 31 14.64 -10.50 -35.39
N GLN A 32 13.80 -11.39 -34.86
CA GLN A 32 12.36 -11.38 -35.08
C GLN A 32 11.70 -10.66 -33.89
N VAL A 33 10.90 -9.63 -34.16
CA VAL A 33 10.22 -8.84 -33.12
C VAL A 33 8.75 -9.17 -33.13
N THR A 34 8.22 -9.59 -31.97
CA THR A 34 6.78 -9.77 -31.76
C THR A 34 6.29 -8.61 -30.89
N VAL A 35 5.48 -7.73 -31.46
CA VAL A 35 4.90 -6.61 -30.74
C VAL A 35 3.59 -7.06 -30.10
N GLN A 36 3.48 -6.93 -28.78
CA GLN A 36 2.22 -7.10 -28.06
C GLN A 36 1.80 -5.75 -27.47
N PRO A 37 0.56 -5.28 -27.71
CA PRO A 37 0.06 -4.08 -27.08
C PRO A 37 -0.10 -4.31 -25.58
N LEU A 38 0.75 -3.68 -24.77
CA LEU A 38 0.56 -3.66 -23.33
C LEU A 38 -0.55 -2.67 -22.99
N SER A 39 -1.53 -3.12 -22.21
CA SER A 39 -2.53 -2.24 -21.62
C SER A 39 -1.80 -1.21 -20.78
N LYS A 40 -1.85 0.05 -21.21
CA LYS A 40 -1.33 1.19 -20.44
C LYS A 40 -1.85 1.03 -19.01
N LEU A 41 -0.95 0.91 -18.02
CA LEU A 41 -1.36 1.03 -16.62
C LEU A 41 -2.24 2.29 -16.55
N PRO A 42 -3.49 2.20 -16.03
CA PRO A 42 -4.34 3.37 -15.97
C PRO A 42 -3.53 4.48 -15.31
N GLY A 43 -3.46 5.64 -15.98
CA GLY A 43 -2.81 6.83 -15.43
C GLY A 43 -3.32 7.07 -14.01
N ALA A 44 -2.46 7.64 -13.18
CA ALA A 44 -2.62 7.92 -11.74
C ALA A 44 -3.95 7.42 -11.15
N ASP A 45 -3.88 6.37 -10.33
CA ASP A 45 -5.03 5.76 -9.66
C ASP A 45 -6.03 6.86 -9.20
N PRO A 46 -7.29 6.84 -9.67
CA PRO A 46 -8.30 7.85 -9.32
C PRO A 46 -8.45 8.05 -7.81
N LEU A 47 -8.22 7.00 -7.01
CA LEU A 47 -8.19 7.08 -5.56
C LEU A 47 -7.02 7.96 -5.08
N LEU A 48 -5.85 7.75 -5.65
CA LEU A 48 -4.64 8.50 -5.32
C LEU A 48 -4.77 9.98 -5.73
N GLU A 49 -5.37 10.28 -6.88
CA GLU A 49 -5.70 11.65 -7.30
C GLU A 49 -6.68 12.32 -6.33
N MET A 50 -7.72 11.60 -5.91
CA MET A 50 -8.68 12.09 -4.91
C MET A 50 -7.98 12.41 -3.59
N LEU A 51 -7.11 11.52 -3.09
CA LEU A 51 -6.36 11.76 -1.86
C LEU A 51 -5.46 13.00 -1.95
N GLN A 52 -4.76 13.17 -3.08
CA GLN A 52 -3.94 14.36 -3.34
C GLN A 52 -4.78 15.64 -3.34
N SER A 53 -5.99 15.60 -3.91
CA SER A 53 -6.91 16.75 -3.92
C SER A 53 -7.35 17.16 -2.51
N ILE A 54 -7.60 16.18 -1.62
CA ILE A 54 -7.98 16.41 -0.23
C ILE A 54 -6.80 17.03 0.53
N TRP A 55 -5.59 16.50 0.35
CA TRP A 55 -4.39 17.07 0.97
C TRP A 55 -4.12 18.51 0.53
N ALA A 56 -4.28 18.80 -0.76
CA ALA A 56 -4.14 20.17 -1.28
C ALA A 56 -5.18 21.11 -0.65
N ALA A 57 -6.44 20.68 -0.54
CA ALA A 57 -7.51 21.46 0.09
C ALA A 57 -7.25 21.72 1.58
N GLN A 58 -6.74 20.73 2.33
CA GLN A 58 -6.38 20.88 3.74
C GLN A 58 -5.23 21.87 3.94
N LYS A 59 -4.20 21.79 3.09
CA LYS A 59 -3.06 22.73 3.11
C LYS A 59 -3.51 24.16 2.79
N ALA A 60 -4.40 24.35 1.82
CA ALA A 60 -4.95 25.66 1.48
C ALA A 60 -5.74 26.29 2.64
N ARG A 61 -6.41 25.47 3.45
CA ARG A 61 -7.13 25.89 4.67
C ARG A 61 -6.20 26.17 5.86
N ARG A 62 -4.88 26.07 5.69
CA ARG A 62 -3.87 26.13 6.78
C ARG A 62 -4.18 25.17 7.93
N HIS A 63 -4.78 24.03 7.61
CA HIS A 63 -5.00 23.01 8.61
C HIS A 63 -3.65 22.53 9.15
N ILE A 64 -3.49 22.59 10.47
CA ILE A 64 -2.32 22.04 11.17
C ILE A 64 -2.72 20.61 11.54
N PRO A 65 -2.19 19.58 10.86
CA PRO A 65 -2.41 18.20 11.26
C PRO A 65 -1.79 17.95 12.64
N ARG A 66 -2.36 17.00 13.37
CA ARG A 66 -1.79 16.53 14.64
C ARG A 66 -0.37 16.02 14.42
N SER A 67 0.52 16.28 15.37
CA SER A 67 1.89 15.80 15.27
C SER A 67 1.93 14.27 15.36
N SER A 68 3.01 13.67 14.89
CA SER A 68 3.25 12.23 15.07
C SER A 68 3.29 11.84 16.55
N GLU A 69 3.77 12.74 17.40
CA GLU A 69 3.85 12.56 18.85
C GLU A 69 2.46 12.53 19.48
N ASP A 70 1.57 13.46 19.08
CA ASP A 70 0.18 13.48 19.53
C ASP A 70 -0.56 12.18 19.15
N ILE A 71 -0.32 11.69 17.92
CA ILE A 71 -0.95 10.46 17.43
C ILE A 71 -0.45 9.23 18.21
N GLU A 72 0.83 9.20 18.57
CA GLU A 72 1.37 8.10 19.36
C GLU A 72 0.89 8.17 20.82
N ALA A 73 0.81 9.36 21.39
CA ALA A 73 0.26 9.58 22.73
C ALA A 73 -1.18 9.10 22.83
N ASP A 74 -2.04 9.51 21.89
CA ASP A 74 -3.43 9.06 21.80
C ASP A 74 -3.53 7.53 21.66
N ARG A 75 -2.68 6.93 20.81
CA ARG A 75 -2.65 5.48 20.60
C ARG A 75 -2.25 4.75 21.87
N HIS A 76 -1.26 5.25 22.61
CA HIS A 76 -0.82 4.66 23.87
C HIS A 76 -1.89 4.80 24.95
N GLU A 77 -2.52 5.97 25.08
CA GLU A 77 -3.62 6.20 26.02
C GLU A 77 -4.80 5.27 25.75
N PHE A 78 -5.19 5.13 24.47
CA PHE A 78 -6.27 4.24 24.07
C PHE A 78 -5.98 2.79 24.47
N ARG A 79 -4.77 2.30 24.19
CA ARG A 79 -4.35 0.94 24.56
C ARG A 79 -4.35 0.74 26.08
N SER A 80 -3.76 1.66 26.84
CA SER A 80 -3.71 1.55 28.30
C SER A 80 -5.10 1.56 28.93
N THR A 81 -6.00 2.39 28.41
CA THR A 81 -7.39 2.45 28.89
C THR A 81 -8.13 1.16 28.59
N TRP A 82 -7.94 0.62 27.39
CA TRP A 82 -8.54 -0.63 26.97
C TRP A 82 -8.04 -1.82 27.80
N GLU A 83 -6.73 -1.91 28.05
CA GLU A 83 -6.13 -2.94 28.90
C GLU A 83 -6.68 -2.90 30.32
N LYS A 84 -6.76 -1.71 30.94
CA LYS A 84 -7.36 -1.55 32.27
C LYS A 84 -8.82 -2.00 32.30
N HIS A 85 -9.59 -1.66 31.27
CA HIS A 85 -10.99 -2.08 31.15
C HIS A 85 -11.10 -3.60 31.05
N GLN A 86 -10.26 -4.23 30.22
CA GLN A 86 -10.22 -5.67 30.04
C GLN A 86 -9.85 -6.40 31.33
N THR A 87 -8.81 -5.95 32.04
CA THR A 87 -8.43 -6.53 33.34
C THR A 87 -9.54 -6.41 34.38
N ALA A 88 -10.24 -5.27 34.43
CA ALA A 88 -11.36 -5.11 35.35
C ALA A 88 -12.51 -6.08 35.05
N ILE A 89 -12.81 -6.32 33.78
CA ILE A 89 -13.81 -7.33 33.36
C ILE A 89 -13.36 -8.72 33.79
N GLU A 90 -12.11 -9.09 33.54
CA GLU A 90 -11.57 -10.41 33.89
C GLU A 90 -11.64 -10.66 35.40
N GLN A 91 -11.26 -9.67 36.22
CA GLN A 91 -11.36 -9.73 37.68
C GLN A 91 -12.81 -9.92 38.16
N LEU A 92 -13.77 -9.19 37.59
CA LEU A 92 -15.18 -9.33 37.93
C LEU A 92 -15.74 -10.71 37.56
N GLN A 93 -15.30 -11.25 36.41
CA GLN A 93 -15.68 -12.59 35.97
C GLN A 93 -15.08 -13.67 36.88
N GLU A 94 -13.82 -13.55 37.25
CA GLU A 94 -13.13 -14.46 38.17
C GLU A 94 -13.79 -14.47 39.55
N GLN A 95 -14.06 -13.29 40.12
CA GLN A 95 -14.81 -13.16 41.38
C GLN A 95 -16.19 -13.81 41.31
N SER A 96 -16.90 -13.61 40.19
CA SER A 96 -18.23 -14.20 39.98
C SER A 96 -18.18 -15.73 39.83
N ARG A 97 -17.10 -16.28 39.25
CA ARG A 97 -16.86 -17.74 39.16
C ARG A 97 -16.53 -18.31 40.53
N ASN A 98 -15.59 -17.70 41.25
CA ASN A 98 -15.17 -18.14 42.59
C ASN A 98 -16.33 -18.10 43.60
N ASN A 99 -17.22 -17.10 43.51
CA ASN A 99 -18.42 -17.04 44.34
C ASN A 99 -19.49 -18.07 43.96
N ARG A 100 -19.47 -18.58 42.72
CA ARG A 100 -20.40 -19.63 42.26
C ARG A 100 -19.93 -21.04 42.61
N ASP A 101 -18.62 -21.25 42.74
CA ASP A 101 -18.01 -22.52 43.14
C ASP A 101 -17.27 -22.41 44.50
N PRO A 102 -17.98 -22.16 45.63
CA PRO A 102 -17.31 -21.94 46.92
C PRO A 102 -16.74 -23.22 47.57
N LEU A 103 -16.98 -24.42 47.01
CA LEU A 103 -16.50 -25.69 47.58
C LEU A 103 -16.23 -26.73 46.48
N SER A 104 -14.95 -26.99 46.21
CA SER A 104 -14.44 -28.31 45.82
C SER A 104 -13.07 -28.54 46.41
#